data_AF-A0A024VEM4-F1
#
_entry.id   AF-A0A024VEM4-F1
#
_cell.length_a   1.000
_cell.length_b   1.000
_cell.length_c   1.000
_cell.angle_alpha   90.00
_cell.angle_beta   90.00
_cell.angle_gamma   90.00
#
_symmetry.space_group_name_H-M   'P 1'
#
loop_
_entity.id
_entity.type
_entity.pdbx_description
1 polymer ?
#
loop_
_entity_poly.entity_id
_entity_poly.type
_entity_poly.pdbx_seq_one_letter_code
_entity_poly.pdbx_strand_id
1 'polypeptide(L)'
;MKNKKIYFCVVSEINEHISFEKIQDHEKEEKKKIFLFNLSDNQKKQIENLKINKIIQNEMYLKKNKILKYIIHIFISDILKEKPNDVYDYASNYFTQPQFKMYILEKLKLRINK
;
A
#
# COMPACT_ATOMS: atom_id res chain seq x y z
N MET A 1 31.13 23.98 -4.52
CA MET A 1 30.31 23.06 -5.32
C MET A 1 30.29 21.70 -4.62
N LYS A 2 29.12 21.14 -4.29
CA LYS A 2 29.03 19.85 -3.57
C LYS A 2 29.04 18.71 -4.61
N ASN A 3 30.09 17.89 -4.59
CA ASN A 3 30.21 16.70 -5.44
C ASN A 3 29.09 15.70 -5.10
N LYS A 4 28.13 15.57 -6.03
CA LYS A 4 27.00 14.65 -5.90
C LYS A 4 27.51 13.25 -6.27
N LYS A 5 27.75 12.39 -5.28
CA LYS A 5 28.07 10.97 -5.50
C LYS A 5 26.80 10.25 -5.93
N ILE A 6 26.77 9.74 -7.15
CA ILE A 6 25.65 8.96 -7.69
C ILE A 6 26.09 7.50 -7.72
N TYR A 7 25.35 6.64 -7.03
CA TYR A 7 25.54 5.19 -7.03
C TYR A 7 24.52 4.56 -7.98
N PHE A 8 24.96 3.63 -8.82
CA PHE A 8 24.07 2.87 -9.71
C PHE A 8 23.95 1.44 -9.21
N CYS A 9 22.74 0.92 -9.25
CA CYS A 9 22.46 -0.50 -9.03
C CYS A 9 22.66 -1.23 -10.36
N VAL A 10 23.53 -2.24 -10.39
CA VAL A 10 23.70 -3.13 -11.54
C VAL A 10 23.14 -4.48 -11.13
N VAL A 11 22.14 -4.96 -11.88
CA VAL A 11 21.60 -6.32 -11.73
C VAL A 11 22.19 -7.14 -12.86
N SER A 12 23.03 -8.12 -12.54
CA SER A 12 23.57 -9.09 -13.50
C SER A 12 22.56 -10.22 -13.68
N GLU A 13 22.16 -10.51 -14.92
CA GLU A 13 21.09 -11.47 -15.27
C GLU A 13 21.41 -12.95 -14.99
N ILE A 14 22.48 -13.26 -14.24
CA ILE A 14 22.92 -14.65 -14.04
C ILE A 14 23.08 -15.04 -12.56
N ASN A 15 23.02 -14.11 -11.61
CA ASN A 15 22.90 -14.44 -10.18
C ASN A 15 22.33 -13.22 -9.44
N GLU A 16 21.35 -13.44 -8.56
CA GLU A 16 20.69 -12.42 -7.72
C GLU A 16 21.62 -11.77 -6.68
N HIS A 17 22.80 -11.30 -7.10
CA HIS A 17 23.73 -10.58 -6.25
C HIS A 17 23.82 -9.13 -6.70
N ILE A 18 23.14 -8.25 -5.95
CA ILE A 18 23.17 -6.81 -6.19
C ILE A 18 24.51 -6.27 -5.69
N SER A 19 25.32 -5.73 -6.60
CA SER A 19 26.56 -5.00 -6.27
C SER A 19 26.47 -3.54 -6.70
N PHE A 20 27.13 -2.67 -5.94
CA PHE A 20 27.22 -1.24 -6.22
C PHE A 20 28.66 -0.88 -6.59
N GLU A 21 28.91 -0.68 -7.88
CA GLU A 21 30.24 -0.29 -8.38
C GLU A 21 30.32 1.22 -8.66
N LYS A 22 31.51 1.78 -8.39
CA LYS A 22 31.88 3.15 -8.78
C LYS A 22 32.53 3.09 -10.16
N ILE A 23 31.93 3.70 -11.16
CA ILE A 23 32.57 3.84 -12.48
C ILE A 23 32.68 5.34 -12.80
N GLN A 24 33.92 5.80 -12.99
CA GLN A 24 34.26 7.11 -13.57
C GLN A 24 34.09 7.07 -15.09
N ASP A 25 33.70 8.22 -15.61
CA ASP A 25 33.10 8.47 -16.92
C ASP A 25 33.86 7.90 -18.13
N HIS A 26 33.30 6.86 -18.78
CA HIS A 26 33.50 6.61 -20.21
C HIS A 26 32.21 6.01 -20.80
N GLU A 27 31.61 6.75 -21.75
CA GLU A 27 30.55 6.39 -22.70
C GLU A 27 29.51 5.36 -22.24
N LYS A 28 28.46 5.82 -21.55
CA LYS A 28 27.25 5.03 -21.32
C LYS A 28 26.28 5.26 -22.47
N GLU A 29 26.08 4.24 -23.30
CA GLU A 29 24.82 4.06 -24.04
C GLU A 29 23.65 4.45 -23.12
N GLU A 30 22.74 5.29 -23.62
CA GLU A 30 21.50 5.64 -22.92
C GLU A 30 20.62 4.40 -22.75
N LYS A 31 20.97 3.54 -21.79
CA LYS A 31 20.07 2.51 -21.28
C LYS A 31 18.87 3.26 -20.71
N LYS A 32 17.75 3.22 -21.42
CA LYS A 32 16.47 3.81 -21.01
C LYS A 32 16.28 3.51 -19.53
N LYS A 33 16.15 4.55 -18.70
CA LYS A 33 15.79 4.40 -17.28
C LYS A 33 14.46 3.66 -17.19
N ILE A 34 14.50 2.35 -16.93
CA ILE A 34 13.30 1.57 -16.63
C ILE A 34 12.92 1.92 -15.19
N PHE A 35 11.90 2.75 -15.02
CA PHE A 35 11.25 2.90 -13.72
C PHE A 35 10.44 1.63 -13.41
N LEU A 36 10.27 1.30 -12.12
CA LEU A 36 9.39 0.20 -11.67
C LEU A 36 7.95 0.31 -12.25
N PHE A 37 7.55 1.51 -12.67
CA PHE A 37 6.25 1.84 -13.23
C PHE A 37 6.21 1.95 -14.77
N ASN A 38 7.34 1.73 -15.45
CA ASN A 38 7.39 1.73 -16.92
C ASN A 38 6.88 0.39 -17.48
N LEU A 39 5.56 0.21 -17.36
CA LEU A 39 4.86 -0.95 -17.86
C LEU A 39 4.51 -0.75 -19.35
N SER A 40 4.65 -1.81 -20.14
CA SER A 40 4.09 -1.84 -21.50
C SER A 40 2.56 -1.76 -21.45
N ASP A 41 1.92 -1.36 -22.54
CA ASP A 41 0.45 -1.21 -22.56
C ASP A 41 -0.27 -2.55 -22.33
N ASN A 42 0.32 -3.66 -22.78
CA ASN A 42 -0.19 -5.00 -22.46
C ASN A 42 -0.10 -5.30 -20.95
N GLN A 43 1.01 -4.97 -20.30
CA GLN A 43 1.16 -5.14 -18.85
C GLN A 43 0.19 -4.24 -18.06
N LYS A 44 -0.02 -2.99 -18.50
CA LYS A 44 -1.03 -2.10 -17.89
C LYS A 44 -2.42 -2.71 -17.97
N LYS A 45 -2.82 -3.22 -19.13
CA LYS A 45 -4.12 -3.87 -19.33
C LYS A 45 -4.28 -5.13 -18.46
N GLN A 46 -3.23 -5.93 -18.33
CA GLN A 46 -3.24 -7.09 -17.41
C GLN A 46 -3.40 -6.66 -15.96
N ILE A 47 -2.67 -5.63 -15.53
CA ILE A 47 -2.77 -5.08 -14.17
C ILE A 47 -4.16 -4.52 -13.90
N GLU A 48 -4.76 -3.84 -14.88
CA GLU A 48 -6.13 -3.34 -14.76
C GLU A 48 -7.13 -4.48 -14.55
N ASN A 49 -7.06 -5.54 -15.35
CA ASN A 49 -7.91 -6.72 -15.17
C ASN A 49 -7.69 -7.38 -13.78
N LEU A 50 -6.44 -7.49 -13.33
CA LEU A 50 -6.12 -8.00 -11.99
C LEU A 50 -6.69 -7.12 -10.88
N LYS A 51 -6.61 -5.78 -11.03
CA LYS A 51 -7.19 -4.83 -10.08
C LYS A 51 -8.71 -4.96 -10.01
N ILE A 52 -9.39 -5.02 -11.17
CA ILE A 52 -10.85 -5.19 -11.25
C ILE A 52 -11.25 -6.49 -10.54
N ASN A 53 -10.61 -7.61 -10.89
CA ASN A 53 -10.90 -8.90 -10.26
C ASN A 53 -10.67 -8.84 -8.75
N LYS A 54 -9.58 -8.20 -8.30
CA LYS A 54 -9.29 -8.07 -6.87
C LYS A 54 -10.35 -7.23 -6.14
N ILE A 55 -10.84 -6.15 -6.75
CA ILE A 55 -11.92 -5.33 -6.20
C ILE A 55 -13.19 -6.19 -6.00
N ILE A 56 -13.59 -6.95 -7.02
CA ILE A 56 -14.76 -7.84 -6.96
C ILE A 56 -14.60 -8.85 -5.82
N GLN A 57 -13.44 -9.51 -5.73
CA GLN A 57 -13.20 -10.50 -4.67
C GLN A 57 -13.21 -9.86 -3.27
N ASN A 58 -12.63 -8.68 -3.11
CA ASN A 58 -12.67 -7.94 -1.84
C ASN A 58 -14.10 -7.57 -1.46
N GLU A 59 -14.91 -7.10 -2.40
CA GLU A 59 -16.33 -6.81 -2.14
C GLU A 59 -17.10 -8.07 -1.72
N MET A 60 -16.90 -9.19 -2.41
CA MET A 60 -17.54 -10.47 -2.06
C MET A 60 -17.13 -10.90 -0.65
N TYR A 61 -15.85 -10.77 -0.30
CA TYR A 61 -15.34 -11.07 1.03
C TYR A 61 -15.98 -10.18 2.11
N LEU A 62 -16.08 -8.88 1.87
CA LEU A 62 -16.72 -7.93 2.79
C LEU A 62 -18.23 -8.14 2.92
N LYS A 63 -18.91 -8.55 1.84
CA LYS A 63 -20.34 -8.94 1.88
C LYS A 63 -20.55 -10.19 2.74
N LYS A 64 -19.65 -11.18 2.64
CA LYS A 64 -19.69 -12.41 3.45
C LYS A 64 -19.35 -12.13 4.92
N ASN A 65 -18.34 -11.29 5.18
CA ASN A 65 -17.90 -10.95 6.53
C ASN A 65 -18.49 -9.62 7.01
N LYS A 66 -19.77 -9.65 7.39
CA LYS A 66 -20.52 -8.46 7.83
C LYS A 66 -19.87 -7.73 9.00
N ILE A 67 -19.24 -8.45 9.93
CA ILE A 67 -18.56 -7.86 11.10
C ILE A 67 -17.43 -6.95 10.65
N LEU A 68 -16.56 -7.44 9.75
CA LEU A 68 -15.44 -6.67 9.23
C LEU A 68 -15.92 -5.40 8.49
N LYS A 69 -16.99 -5.50 7.71
CA LYS A 69 -17.62 -4.35 7.05
C LYS A 69 -18.02 -3.27 8.06
N TYR A 70 -18.63 -3.65 9.19
CA TYR A 70 -19.01 -2.69 10.22
C TYR A 70 -17.81 -2.09 10.94
N ILE A 71 -16.78 -2.88 11.23
CA ILE A 71 -15.54 -2.38 11.85
C ILE A 71 -14.92 -1.29 10.99
N ILE A 72 -14.78 -1.52 9.68
CA ILE A 72 -14.27 -0.53 8.73
C ILE A 72 -15.15 0.71 8.73
N HIS A 73 -16.48 0.55 8.71
CA HIS A 73 -17.40 1.69 8.72
C HIS A 73 -17.30 2.52 10.02
N ILE A 74 -17.16 1.88 11.19
CA ILE A 74 -16.97 2.58 12.47
C ILE A 74 -15.65 3.35 12.43
N PHE A 75 -14.56 2.69 12.00
CA PHE A 75 -13.25 3.32 11.88
C PHE A 75 -13.26 4.55 10.95
N ILE A 76 -13.87 4.44 9.76
CA ILE A 76 -14.00 5.59 8.85
C ILE A 76 -14.84 6.71 9.47
N SER A 77 -15.93 6.38 10.17
CA SER A 77 -16.73 7.37 10.90
C SER A 77 -15.89 8.12 11.93
N ASP A 78 -15.02 7.42 12.66
CA ASP A 78 -14.22 8.01 13.73
C ASP A 78 -13.07 8.86 13.15
N ILE A 79 -12.41 8.40 12.08
CA ILE A 79 -11.45 9.22 11.31
C ILE A 79 -12.09 10.54 10.83
N LEU A 80 -13.29 10.47 10.24
CA LEU A 80 -13.95 11.66 9.69
C LEU A 80 -14.37 12.66 10.77
N LYS A 81 -14.60 12.20 12.00
CA LYS A 81 -14.91 13.05 13.16
C LYS A 81 -13.66 13.67 13.76
N GLU A 82 -12.64 12.84 14.01
CA GLU A 82 -11.44 13.24 14.74
C GLU A 82 -10.43 13.96 13.84
N LYS A 83 -10.48 13.73 12.52
CA LYS A 83 -9.63 14.37 11.50
C LYS A 83 -8.15 14.37 11.90
N PRO A 84 -7.55 13.19 12.13
CA PRO A 84 -6.16 13.12 12.56
C PRO A 84 -5.20 13.68 11.50
N ASN A 85 -4.13 14.32 11.95
CA ASN A 85 -3.09 14.86 11.07
C ASN A 85 -2.30 13.75 10.35
N ASP A 86 -2.13 12.59 11.01
CA ASP A 86 -1.54 11.39 10.43
C ASP A 86 -2.53 10.22 10.55
N VAL A 87 -3.06 9.79 9.41
CA VAL A 87 -4.04 8.70 9.33
C VAL A 87 -3.39 7.34 9.61
N TYR A 88 -2.11 7.15 9.28
CA TYR A 88 -1.43 5.88 9.48
C TYR A 88 -1.09 5.63 10.93
N ASP A 89 -0.54 6.65 11.61
CA ASP A 89 -0.29 6.58 13.05
C ASP A 89 -1.60 6.40 13.83
N TYR A 90 -2.64 7.15 13.45
CA TYR A 90 -3.98 6.98 14.01
C TYR A 90 -4.49 5.54 13.85
N ALA A 91 -4.41 4.97 12.65
CA ALA A 91 -4.86 3.60 12.39
C ALA A 91 -4.10 2.58 13.24
N SER A 92 -2.77 2.72 13.32
CA SER A 92 -1.90 1.86 14.14
C SER A 92 -2.36 1.88 15.60
N ASN A 93 -2.51 3.08 16.17
CA ASN A 93 -2.96 3.25 17.55
C ASN A 93 -4.38 2.73 17.76
N TYR A 94 -5.30 3.02 16.84
CA TYR A 94 -6.72 2.63 16.91
C TYR A 94 -6.93 1.12 16.93
N PHE A 95 -6.27 0.37 16.05
CA PHE A 95 -6.45 -1.09 15.96
C PHE A 95 -5.62 -1.87 16.99
N THR A 96 -4.60 -1.24 17.60
CA THR A 96 -3.74 -1.88 18.60
C THR A 96 -4.20 -1.63 20.05
N GLN A 97 -5.29 -0.88 20.26
CA GLN A 97 -5.81 -0.62 21.61
C GLN A 97 -6.23 -1.93 22.30
N PRO A 98 -5.82 -2.18 23.56
CA PRO A 98 -6.17 -3.40 24.29
C PRO A 98 -7.69 -3.63 24.40
N GLN A 99 -8.46 -2.55 24.59
CA GLN A 99 -9.93 -2.60 24.66
C GLN A 99 -10.64 -2.49 23.31
N PHE A 100 -9.93 -2.58 22.17
CA PHE A 100 -10.52 -2.42 20.83
C PHE A 100 -11.77 -3.30 20.63
N LYS A 101 -11.68 -4.58 21.03
CA LYS A 101 -12.81 -5.52 20.92
C LYS A 101 -14.05 -5.05 21.68
N MET A 102 -13.88 -4.56 22.91
CA MET A 102 -14.97 -4.06 23.73
C MET A 102 -15.57 -2.79 23.13
N TYR A 103 -14.73 -1.86 22.72
CA TYR A 103 -15.14 -0.62 22.05
C TYR A 103 -16.00 -0.89 20.80
N ILE A 104 -15.55 -1.79 19.92
CA ILE A 104 -16.31 -2.16 18.72
C ILE A 104 -17.65 -2.80 19.08
N LEU A 105 -17.69 -3.70 20.07
CA LEU A 105 -18.93 -4.36 20.50
C LEU A 105 -19.96 -3.35 21.02
N GLU A 106 -19.54 -2.35 21.79
CA GLU A 106 -20.43 -1.29 22.27
C GLU A 106 -21.00 -0.46 21.11
N LYS A 107 -20.15 -0.04 20.17
CA LYS A 107 -20.58 0.70 18.98
C LYS A 107 -21.55 -0.09 18.09
N LEU A 108 -21.33 -1.40 17.98
CA LEU A 108 -22.23 -2.29 17.24
C LEU A 108 -23.59 -2.42 17.93
N LYS A 109 -23.62 -2.63 19.26
CA LYS A 109 -24.88 -2.70 20.03
C LYS A 109 -25.71 -1.43 19.85
N LEU A 110 -25.07 -0.26 19.96
CA LEU A 110 -25.73 1.03 19.77
C LEU A 110 -26.31 1.24 18.37
N ARG A 111 -25.75 0.58 17.33
CA ARG A 111 -26.25 0.66 15.95
C ARG A 111 -27.36 -0.36 15.65
N ILE A 112 -27.42 -1.49 16.36
CA ILE A 112 -28.46 -2.51 16.17
C ILE A 112 -29.74 -2.12 16.92
N ASN A 113 -29.61 -1.44 18.06
CA ASN A 113 -30.75 -1.02 18.90
C ASN A 113 -31.40 0.31 18.46
N LYS A 114 -31.12 0.77 17.24
CA LYS A 114 -31.55 2.07 16.71
C LYS A 114 -32.33 1.86 15.41
#